data_AF-G2E5L0-F1
#
_entry.id   AF-G2E5L0-F1
#
_cell.length_a   1.000
_cell.length_b   1.000
_cell.length_c   1.000
_cell.angle_alpha   90.00
_cell.angle_beta   90.00
_cell.angle_gamma   90.00
#
_symmetry.space_group_name_H-M   'P 1'
#
loop_
_entity.id
_entity.type
_entity.pdbx_description
1 polymer ?
#
loop_
_entity_poly.entity_id
_entity_poly.type
_entity_poly.pdbx_seq_one_letter_code
_entity_poly.pdbx_strand_id
1 'polypeptide(L)'
;MEQLLLALSGWRVGAYATFGAGSAMTLQALALLEEGDWQAPPPRVVVIQDGSQPPITENLLFLRELRAVAGTEAQMLLALVGDPEDDDRLPPLRAFDFTDWQRKIDQMADPYLRLEMLAPSSEDGEEV
;
A
#
# COMPACT_ATOMS: atom_id res chain seq x y z
N MET A 1 3.41 -7.02 -11.15
CA MET A 1 2.78 -6.50 -9.91
C MET A 1 2.76 -7.56 -8.82
N GLU A 2 2.07 -8.68 -8.99
CA GLU A 2 1.96 -9.73 -7.96
C GLU A 2 3.32 -10.24 -7.46
N GLN A 3 4.29 -10.45 -8.35
CA GLN A 3 5.65 -10.85 -7.96
C GLN A 3 6.40 -9.79 -7.15
N LEU A 4 6.19 -8.50 -7.46
CA LEU A 4 6.76 -7.39 -6.68
C LEU A 4 6.14 -7.36 -5.29
N LEU A 5 4.83 -7.54 -5.19
CA LEU A 5 4.13 -7.62 -3.92
C LEU A 5 4.57 -8.83 -3.10
N LEU A 6 4.78 -9.98 -3.74
CA LEU A 6 5.33 -11.16 -3.08
C LEU A 6 6.75 -10.91 -2.56
N ALA A 7 7.62 -10.27 -3.36
CA ALA A 7 8.98 -9.92 -2.94
C ALA A 7 8.98 -8.91 -1.78
N LEU A 8 8.11 -7.89 -1.84
CA LEU A 8 8.04 -6.81 -0.85
C LEU A 8 7.42 -7.28 0.47
N SER A 9 6.35 -8.08 0.41
CA SER A 9 5.54 -8.43 1.58
C SER A 9 5.71 -9.87 2.06
N GLY A 10 6.17 -10.77 1.19
CA GLY A 10 6.12 -12.22 1.39
C GLY A 10 4.72 -12.82 1.18
N TRP A 11 3.74 -12.04 0.73
CA TRP A 11 2.34 -12.47 0.61
C TRP A 11 1.92 -12.74 -0.83
N ARG A 12 1.07 -13.75 -1.00
CA ARG A 12 0.39 -14.02 -2.27
C ARG A 12 -0.86 -13.16 -2.38
N VAL A 13 -1.12 -12.65 -3.58
CA VAL A 13 -2.34 -11.88 -3.87
C VAL A 13 -3.52 -12.84 -4.01
N GLY A 14 -4.55 -12.68 -3.18
CA GLY A 14 -5.80 -13.43 -3.25
C GLY A 14 -6.90 -12.71 -4.01
N ALA A 15 -6.93 -11.38 -3.93
CA ALA A 15 -7.83 -10.51 -4.66
C ALA A 15 -7.25 -9.08 -4.72
N TYR A 16 -7.78 -8.24 -5.60
CA TYR A 16 -7.42 -6.83 -5.69
C TYR A 16 -8.67 -5.98 -6.00
N ALA A 17 -8.67 -4.73 -5.54
CA ALA A 17 -9.68 -3.73 -5.84
C ALA A 17 -9.00 -2.35 -5.98
N THR A 18 -9.62 -1.45 -6.74
CA THR A 18 -9.18 -0.07 -6.91
C THR A 18 -9.94 0.86 -5.97
N PHE A 19 -9.29 1.89 -5.44
CA PHE A 19 -9.89 2.94 -4.62
C PHE A 19 -9.49 4.33 -5.13
N GLY A 20 -10.19 5.39 -4.71
CA GLY A 20 -9.76 6.79 -4.94
C GLY A 20 -10.49 7.60 -6.02
N ALA A 21 -11.28 6.99 -6.92
CA ALA A 21 -12.08 7.74 -7.92
C ALA A 21 -13.54 8.01 -7.49
N GLY A 22 -13.78 8.10 -6.17
CA GLY A 22 -15.11 8.35 -5.58
C GLY A 22 -15.50 7.34 -4.48
N SER A 23 -16.56 7.66 -3.73
CA SER A 23 -17.00 6.86 -2.57
C SER A 23 -17.43 5.44 -2.93
N ALA A 24 -17.99 5.22 -4.12
CA ALA A 24 -18.46 3.90 -4.55
C ALA A 24 -17.32 2.88 -4.71
N MET A 25 -16.16 3.29 -5.23
CA MET A 25 -15.00 2.40 -5.39
C MET A 25 -14.37 2.06 -4.04
N THR A 26 -14.30 3.03 -3.14
CA THR A 26 -13.85 2.81 -1.76
C THR A 26 -14.75 1.79 -1.05
N LEU A 27 -16.07 1.94 -1.15
CA LEU A 27 -17.02 0.98 -0.57
C LEU A 27 -16.85 -0.43 -1.15
N GLN A 28 -16.63 -0.54 -2.47
CA GLN A 28 -16.39 -1.84 -3.11
C GLN A 28 -15.11 -2.51 -2.60
N ALA A 29 -14.04 -1.75 -2.39
CA ALA A 29 -12.79 -2.27 -1.84
C ALA A 29 -12.97 -2.76 -0.39
N LEU A 30 -13.73 -2.04 0.43
CA LEU A 30 -14.04 -2.44 1.81
C LEU A 30 -14.95 -3.69 1.84
N ALA A 31 -15.97 -3.74 0.98
CA ALA A 31 -16.89 -4.88 0.87
C ALA A 31 -16.15 -6.17 0.48
N LEU A 32 -15.21 -6.08 -0.48
CA LEU A 32 -14.36 -7.23 -0.84
C LEU A 32 -13.65 -7.83 0.37
N LEU A 33 -13.12 -6.98 1.26
CA LEU A 33 -12.42 -7.41 2.47
C LEU A 33 -13.36 -8.05 3.48
N GLU A 34 -14.56 -7.49 3.66
CA GLU A 34 -15.58 -7.98 4.59
C GLU A 34 -16.18 -9.32 4.14
N GLU A 35 -16.42 -9.49 2.83
CA GLU A 35 -17.09 -10.66 2.26
C GLU A 35 -16.13 -11.82 1.93
N GLY A 36 -14.82 -11.56 1.91
CA GLY A 36 -13.81 -12.54 1.51
C GLY A 36 -13.56 -13.64 2.55
N ASP A 37 -13.48 -14.89 2.09
CA ASP A 37 -13.02 -16.03 2.90
C ASP A 37 -11.49 -16.13 2.84
N TRP A 38 -10.82 -15.38 3.72
CA TRP A 38 -9.36 -15.23 3.71
C TRP A 38 -8.66 -16.39 4.41
N GLN A 39 -7.76 -17.07 3.68
CA GLN A 39 -7.04 -18.25 4.18
C GLN A 39 -6.10 -17.99 5.37
N ALA A 40 -5.79 -16.74 5.71
CA ALA A 40 -4.81 -16.41 6.75
C ALA A 40 -5.35 -15.34 7.71
N PRO A 41 -5.83 -15.72 8.91
CA PRO A 41 -5.97 -14.79 10.01
C PRO A 41 -4.60 -14.54 10.69
N PRO A 42 -4.25 -13.28 11.03
CA PRO A 42 -5.03 -12.09 10.75
C PRO A 42 -4.96 -11.69 9.26
N PRO A 43 -6.01 -11.04 8.71
CA PRO A 43 -6.04 -10.60 7.31
C PRO A 43 -4.79 -9.81 6.92
N ARG A 44 -4.38 -9.95 5.66
CA ARG A 44 -3.21 -9.26 5.10
C ARG A 44 -3.66 -8.35 3.96
N VAL A 45 -3.40 -7.07 4.09
CA VAL A 45 -3.87 -6.06 3.13
C VAL A 45 -2.69 -5.25 2.65
N VAL A 46 -2.57 -5.09 1.33
CA VAL A 46 -1.63 -4.16 0.71
C VAL A 46 -2.42 -3.03 0.06
N VAL A 47 -2.11 -1.80 0.45
CA VAL A 47 -2.59 -0.57 -0.19
C VAL A 47 -1.44 -0.04 -1.05
N ILE A 48 -1.69 0.13 -2.34
CA ILE A 48 -0.70 0.68 -3.27
C ILE A 48 -1.15 2.08 -3.63
N GLN A 49 -0.24 3.04 -3.49
CA GLN A 49 -0.59 4.43 -3.73
C GLN A 49 0.57 5.21 -4.37
N ASP A 50 0.21 6.23 -5.14
CA ASP A 50 1.12 7.32 -5.46
C ASP A 50 1.56 8.00 -4.15
N GLY A 51 2.88 8.10 -3.98
CA GLY A 51 3.51 8.79 -2.87
C GLY A 51 4.23 10.08 -3.26
N SER A 52 4.21 10.46 -4.54
CA SER A 52 4.87 11.67 -5.07
C SER A 52 4.30 12.96 -4.49
N GLN A 53 3.05 12.89 -4.01
CA GLN A 53 2.39 13.96 -3.29
C GLN A 53 2.36 13.64 -1.79
N PRO A 54 2.44 14.68 -0.93
CA PRO A 54 2.30 14.48 0.50
C PRO A 54 0.93 13.88 0.82
N PRO A 55 0.83 13.02 1.85
CA PRO A 55 -0.44 12.41 2.23
C PRO A 55 -1.44 13.49 2.62
N ILE A 56 -2.62 13.45 1.99
CA ILE A 56 -3.75 14.29 2.36
C ILE A 56 -4.62 13.59 3.41
N THR A 57 -5.51 14.37 4.04
CA THR A 57 -6.39 13.89 5.11
C THR A 57 -7.19 12.65 4.70
N GLU A 58 -7.64 12.62 3.44
CA GLU A 58 -8.42 11.55 2.85
C GLU A 58 -7.66 10.23 2.78
N ASN A 59 -6.34 10.26 2.49
CA ASN A 59 -5.52 9.04 2.51
C ASN A 59 -5.49 8.44 3.93
N LEU A 60 -5.27 9.29 4.93
CA LEU A 60 -5.18 8.86 6.33
C LEU A 60 -6.54 8.38 6.86
N LEU A 61 -7.63 9.03 6.44
CA LEU A 61 -8.98 8.59 6.78
C LEU A 61 -9.27 7.21 6.17
N PHE A 62 -8.94 7.02 4.90
CA PHE A 62 -9.12 5.73 4.23
C PHE A 62 -8.36 4.59 4.95
N LEU A 63 -7.10 4.83 5.35
CA LEU A 63 -6.34 3.81 6.09
C LEU A 63 -6.99 3.46 7.44
N ARG A 64 -7.61 4.42 8.12
CA ARG A 64 -8.36 4.18 9.37
C ARG A 64 -9.64 3.40 9.14
N GLU A 65 -10.39 3.73 8.09
CA GLU A 65 -11.59 2.99 7.69
C GLU A 65 -11.24 1.55 7.32
N LEU A 66 -10.17 1.37 6.53
CA LEU A 66 -9.66 0.06 6.16
C LEU A 66 -9.23 -0.75 7.37
N ARG A 67 -8.52 -0.14 8.34
CA ARG A 67 -8.19 -0.78 9.63
C ARG A 67 -9.44 -1.23 10.40
N ALA A 68 -10.48 -0.40 10.43
CA ALA A 68 -11.72 -0.71 11.14
C ALA A 68 -12.44 -1.94 10.53
N VAL A 69 -12.40 -2.09 9.19
CA VAL A 69 -12.99 -3.24 8.48
C VAL A 69 -12.08 -4.47 8.55
N ALA A 70 -10.76 -4.30 8.37
CA ALA A 70 -9.79 -5.40 8.38
C ALA A 70 -9.63 -6.06 9.76
N GLY A 71 -9.89 -5.29 10.83
CA GLY A 71 -9.68 -5.70 12.21
C GLY A 71 -8.36 -5.18 12.79
N THR A 72 -8.29 -5.16 14.12
CA THR A 72 -7.22 -4.51 14.89
C THR A 72 -5.85 -5.18 14.72
N GLU A 73 -5.81 -6.46 14.34
CA GLU A 73 -4.58 -7.24 14.19
C GLU A 73 -4.23 -7.54 12.73
N ALA A 74 -5.02 -7.05 11.77
CA ALA A 74 -4.73 -7.21 10.34
C ALA A 74 -3.34 -6.65 10.00
N GLN A 75 -2.56 -7.39 9.23
CA GLN A 75 -1.27 -6.90 8.75
C GLN A 75 -1.52 -6.00 7.54
N MET A 76 -1.24 -4.72 7.68
CA MET A 76 -1.42 -3.73 6.63
C MET A 76 -0.05 -3.27 6.12
N LEU A 77 0.08 -3.17 4.80
CA LEU A 77 1.24 -2.63 4.12
C LEU A 77 0.78 -1.49 3.21
N LEU A 78 1.27 -0.28 3.45
CA LEU A 78 1.19 0.81 2.50
C LEU A 78 2.45 0.79 1.64
N ALA A 79 2.28 0.51 0.35
CA ALA A 79 3.35 0.45 -0.63
C ALA A 79 3.27 1.69 -1.54
N LEU A 80 4.27 2.57 -1.48
CA LEU A 80 4.29 3.82 -2.23
C LEU A 80 5.07 3.69 -3.53
N VAL A 81 4.51 4.26 -4.60
CA VAL A 81 5.15 4.39 -5.91
C VAL A 81 5.47 5.86 -6.15
N GLY A 82 6.59 6.14 -6.83
CA GLY A 82 6.91 7.47 -7.34
C GLY A 82 6.00 7.90 -8.49
N ASP A 83 6.18 9.15 -8.93
CA ASP A 83 5.44 9.69 -10.07
C ASP A 83 5.89 9.02 -11.37
N PRO A 84 5.00 8.35 -12.12
CA PRO A 84 5.34 7.71 -13.39
C PRO A 84 5.54 8.77 -14.48
N GLU A 85 6.71 9.41 -14.52
CA GLU A 85 7.14 10.24 -15.64
C GLU A 85 7.70 9.38 -16.79
N ASP A 86 7.25 9.68 -18.01
CA ASP A 86 7.66 9.15 -19.32
C ASP A 86 7.64 7.62 -19.52
N ASP A 87 8.63 6.87 -19.03
CA ASP A 87 8.92 5.48 -19.47
C ASP A 87 8.98 4.44 -18.33
N ASP A 88 9.06 4.89 -17.07
CA ASP A 88 8.98 4.00 -15.91
C ASP A 88 7.56 3.98 -15.34
N ARG A 89 6.94 2.80 -15.37
CA ARG A 89 5.56 2.62 -14.87
C ARG A 89 5.49 2.55 -13.34
N LEU A 90 6.59 2.19 -12.68
CA LEU A 90 6.67 2.02 -11.23
C LEU A 90 8.00 2.60 -10.71
N PRO A 91 8.25 3.90 -10.92
CA PRO A 91 9.50 4.48 -10.47
C PRO A 91 9.58 4.50 -8.95
N PRO A 92 10.78 4.39 -8.38
CA PRO A 92 10.97 4.48 -6.94
C PRO A 92 10.56 5.87 -6.43
N LEU A 93 9.93 5.91 -5.26
CA LEU A 93 9.60 7.16 -4.61
C LEU A 93 10.88 7.89 -4.13
N ARG A 94 10.92 9.21 -4.25
CA ARG A 94 12.04 10.00 -3.73
C ARG A 94 12.08 9.92 -2.21
N ALA A 95 13.29 9.87 -1.64
CA ALA A 95 13.49 9.73 -0.19
C ALA A 95 12.84 10.86 0.64
N PHE A 96 12.78 12.07 0.09
CA PHE A 96 12.12 13.21 0.74
C PHE A 96 10.62 12.95 0.91
N ASP A 97 9.92 12.60 -0.18
CA ASP A 97 8.48 12.33 -0.17
C ASP A 97 8.15 11.15 0.74
N PHE A 98 8.97 10.09 0.71
CA PHE A 98 8.83 8.95 1.60
C PHE A 98 8.96 9.33 3.09
N THR A 99 9.86 10.25 3.43
CA THR A 99 10.04 10.72 4.81
C THR A 99 8.81 11.48 5.31
N ASP A 100 8.15 12.25 4.45
CA ASP A 100 6.90 12.95 4.77
C ASP A 100 5.77 11.94 5.03
N TRP A 101 5.67 10.91 4.19
CA TRP A 101 4.76 9.78 4.40
C TRP A 101 5.05 9.03 5.70
N GLN A 102 6.29 8.63 5.95
CA GLN A 102 6.68 7.89 7.15
C GLN A 102 6.28 8.62 8.42
N ARG A 103 6.53 9.93 8.49
CA ARG A 103 6.15 10.76 9.65
C ARG A 103 4.65 10.74 9.91
N LYS A 104 3.83 10.72 8.86
CA LYS A 104 2.37 10.74 8.96
C LYS A 104 1.81 9.37 9.32
N ILE A 105 2.39 8.30 8.79
CA ILE A 105 2.05 6.93 9.16
C ILE A 105 2.46 6.63 10.62
N ASP A 106 3.65 7.07 11.06
CA ASP A 106 4.09 6.90 12.45
C ASP A 106 3.13 7.57 13.46
N GLN A 107 2.57 8.72 13.10
CA GLN A 107 1.57 9.43 13.92
C GLN A 107 0.25 8.67 14.07
N MET A 108 -0.03 7.70 13.20
CA MET A 108 -1.20 6.83 13.37
C MET A 108 -1.02 5.81 14.50
N ALA A 109 0.23 5.55 14.92
CA ALA A 109 0.57 4.63 16.00
C ALA A 109 -0.05 3.23 15.84
N ASP A 110 -0.15 2.75 14.58
CA ASP A 110 -0.67 1.43 14.25
C ASP A 110 0.49 0.42 14.14
N PRO A 111 0.65 -0.51 15.10
CA PRO A 111 1.79 -1.42 15.14
C PRO A 111 1.78 -2.47 14.02
N TYR A 112 0.65 -2.64 13.33
CA TYR A 112 0.50 -3.60 12.24
C TYR A 112 0.44 -2.92 10.86
N LEU A 113 0.70 -1.61 10.79
CA LEU A 113 0.83 -0.87 9.55
C LEU A 113 2.31 -0.65 9.23
N ARG A 114 2.76 -1.19 8.11
CA ARG A 114 4.11 -0.98 7.56
C ARG A 114 4.04 -0.04 6.36
N LEU A 115 5.09 0.74 6.17
CA LEU A 115 5.29 1.60 5.01
C LEU A 115 6.50 1.11 4.24
N GLU A 116 6.37 0.94 2.93
CA GLU A 116 7.48 0.50 2.06
C GLU A 116 7.45 1.26 0.72
N MET A 117 8.61 1.37 0.07
CA MET A 117 8.69 1.79 -1.32
C MET A 117 8.45 0.59 -2.23
N LEU A 118 7.50 0.70 -3.15
CA LEU A 118 7.33 -0.30 -4.20
C LEU A 118 8.28 0.06 -5.35
N ALA A 119 9.40 -0.64 -5.42
CA ALA A 119 10.35 -0.55 -6.52
C ALA A 119 10.55 -1.93 -7.15
N PRO A 120 10.77 -2.03 -8.48
CA PRO A 120 11.25 -3.25 -9.08
C PRO A 120 12.60 -3.63 -8.43
N SER A 121 12.79 -4.92 -8.14
CA SER A 121 14.09 -5.44 -7.73
C SER A 121 15.08 -5.11 -8.85
N SER A 122 16.07 -4.25 -8.58
CA SER A 122 17.17 -4.01 -9.51
C SER A 122 18.01 -5.29 -9.60
N GLU A 123 17.63 -6.20 -10.50
CA GLU A 123 18.51 -7.27 -10.98
C GLU A 123 18.95 -6.87 -12.38
N ASP A 124 20.05 -6.12 -12.49
CA ASP A 124 21.13 -6.29 -13.48
C ASP A 124 22.28 -5.30 -13.16
N GLY A 125 23.51 -5.82 -13.25
CA GLY A 125 24.68 -5.30 -12.55
C GLY A 125 25.43 -4.15 -13.21
N GLU A 126 26.22 -3.46 -12.40
CA GLU A 126 27.45 -2.83 -12.86
C GLU A 126 28.55 -3.18 -11.85
N GLU A 127 29.24 -4.29 -12.13
CA GLU A 127 30.64 -4.43 -11.74
C GLU A 127 31.44 -3.43 -12.59
N VAL A 128 32.09 -2.46 -11.93
CA VAL A 128 33.28 -1.78 -12.45
C VAL A 128 34.35 -1.68 -11.38
#